data_AF-A0A1Q9MYV1-F1
#
_entry.id   AF-A0A1Q9MYV1-F1
#
_cell.length_a   1.000
_cell.length_b   1.000
_cell.length_c   1.000
_cell.angle_alpha   90.00
_cell.angle_beta   90.00
_cell.angle_gamma   90.00
#
_symmetry.space_group_name_H-M   'P 1'
#
loop_
_entity.id
_entity.type
_entity.pdbx_description
1 polymer ?
#
loop_
_entity_poly.entity_id
_entity_poly.type
_entity_poly.pdbx_seq_one_letter_code
_entity_poly.pdbx_strand_id
1 'polypeptide(L)'
;MFAYLPVPTRAAVFAKDSFSQEVGDSYVWELMHNQSAYTVYERGMRFKVVVNVLNISDDYGVLRDSIYVNVSRNTPSNRTWDQYYVDYPLVFYNSTYGLIVTDIIHPTFIPHNESAVNKTYYSFFSESPFNYNYKWTSGPHGYDGTAEGWTGNGTGELNELKMSFKFNGEGVIEF
;
A
#
# COMPACT_ATOMS: atom_id res chain seq x y z
N MET A 1 -13.95 -20.54 -22.02
CA MET A 1 -13.27 -19.39 -21.38
C MET A 1 -14.36 -18.60 -20.66
N PHE A 2 -14.50 -18.78 -19.35
CA PHE A 2 -15.44 -17.98 -18.56
C PHE A 2 -14.69 -16.74 -18.11
N ALA A 3 -14.98 -15.60 -18.74
CA ALA A 3 -14.57 -14.30 -18.24
C ALA A 3 -15.60 -13.90 -17.18
N TYR A 4 -15.25 -14.07 -15.90
CA TYR A 4 -15.96 -13.39 -14.83
C TYR A 4 -15.60 -11.91 -14.94
N LEU A 5 -16.48 -11.12 -15.56
CA LEU A 5 -16.42 -9.67 -15.40
C LEU A 5 -16.75 -9.41 -13.92
N PRO A 6 -15.83 -8.81 -13.13
CA PRO A 6 -16.17 -8.40 -11.79
C PRO A 6 -17.32 -7.40 -11.90
N VAL A 7 -18.52 -7.80 -11.43
CA VAL A 7 -19.61 -6.85 -11.25
C VAL A 7 -19.16 -5.95 -10.11
N PRO A 8 -19.03 -4.62 -10.32
CA PRO A 8 -18.67 -3.72 -9.24
C PRO A 8 -19.84 -3.70 -8.24
N THR A 9 -19.81 -4.58 -7.24
CA THR A 9 -20.68 -4.44 -6.08
C THR A 9 -20.18 -3.22 -5.31
N ARG A 10 -20.90 -2.11 -5.44
CA ARG A 10 -20.59 -0.82 -4.79
C ARG A 10 -20.64 -0.84 -3.25
N ALA A 11 -20.62 -2.00 -2.61
CA ALA A 11 -20.47 -2.16 -1.17
C ALA A 11 -20.19 -3.64 -0.87
N ALA A 12 -18.96 -4.12 -1.08
CA ALA A 12 -18.55 -5.37 -0.44
C ALA A 12 -18.56 -5.17 1.08
N VAL A 13 -19.21 -6.07 1.81
CA VAL A 13 -19.08 -6.12 3.27
C VAL A 13 -17.78 -6.84 3.58
N PHE A 14 -16.74 -6.06 3.84
CA PHE A 14 -15.43 -6.58 4.22
C PHE A 14 -15.45 -7.24 5.60
N ALA A 15 -14.41 -8.01 5.88
CA ALA A 15 -14.13 -8.46 7.23
C ALA A 15 -13.97 -7.25 8.17
N LYS A 16 -14.34 -7.41 9.45
CA LYS A 16 -14.27 -6.32 10.44
C LYS A 16 -12.84 -5.79 10.64
N ASP A 17 -11.85 -6.65 10.43
CA ASP A 17 -10.42 -6.34 10.57
C ASP A 17 -9.76 -5.91 9.26
N SER A 18 -10.57 -5.55 8.25
CA SER A 18 -10.12 -5.10 6.94
C SER A 18 -9.84 -3.59 6.92
N PHE A 19 -10.17 -2.91 5.84
CA PHE A 19 -9.83 -1.50 5.60
C PHE A 19 -10.91 -0.52 6.12
N SER A 20 -10.49 0.71 6.44
CA SER A 20 -11.39 1.84 6.70
C SER A 20 -11.85 2.57 5.44
N GLN A 21 -11.17 2.38 4.32
CA GLN A 21 -11.38 3.17 3.11
C GLN A 21 -12.77 2.91 2.50
N GLU A 22 -13.44 3.99 2.10
CA GLU A 22 -14.74 3.99 1.43
C GLU A 22 -14.63 4.39 -0.05
N VAL A 23 -15.61 3.98 -0.86
CA VAL A 23 -15.68 4.43 -2.26
C VAL A 23 -15.84 5.94 -2.32
N GLY A 24 -14.92 6.61 -3.02
CA GLY A 24 -14.87 8.07 -3.15
C GLY A 24 -13.76 8.71 -2.31
N ASP A 25 -13.17 8.00 -1.34
CA ASP A 25 -12.04 8.50 -0.58
C ASP A 25 -10.87 8.85 -1.50
N SER A 26 -10.21 9.98 -1.22
CA SER A 26 -9.19 10.56 -2.07
C SER A 26 -7.96 10.97 -1.26
N TYR A 27 -6.81 10.44 -1.65
CA TYR A 27 -5.54 10.69 -1.00
C TYR A 27 -4.53 11.26 -1.99
N VAL A 28 -3.67 12.15 -1.52
CA VAL A 28 -2.61 12.76 -2.34
C VAL A 28 -1.28 12.64 -1.62
N TRP A 29 -0.32 11.99 -2.27
CA TRP A 29 1.05 11.86 -1.78
C TRP A 29 2.02 12.60 -2.69
N GLU A 30 3.02 13.26 -2.12
CA GLU A 30 4.10 13.93 -2.85
C GLU A 30 5.39 13.12 -2.72
N LEU A 31 6.05 12.86 -3.84
CA LEU A 31 7.30 12.13 -3.87
C LEU A 31 8.45 13.06 -3.46
N MET A 32 8.94 12.90 -2.24
CA MET A 32 10.02 13.73 -1.69
C MET A 32 11.41 13.37 -2.20
N HIS A 33 11.62 12.09 -2.55
CA HIS A 33 12.89 11.56 -3.02
C HIS A 33 12.68 10.65 -4.24
N ASN A 34 13.58 10.77 -5.21
CA ASN A 34 13.54 9.93 -6.40
C ASN A 34 14.02 8.53 -6.03
N GLN A 35 13.17 7.51 -6.21
CA GLN A 35 13.59 6.11 -6.09
C GLN A 35 13.43 5.43 -7.45
N SER A 36 14.55 4.86 -7.89
CA SER A 36 14.73 3.98 -9.04
C SER A 36 15.26 4.63 -10.33
N ALA A 37 16.24 3.95 -10.93
CA ALA A 37 16.76 4.22 -12.27
C ALA A 37 15.83 3.71 -13.39
N TYR A 38 14.73 3.01 -13.04
CA TYR A 38 13.87 2.29 -13.97
C TYR A 38 12.47 2.89 -14.13
N THR A 39 12.11 3.90 -13.34
CA THR A 39 10.82 4.59 -13.42
C THR A 39 11.03 6.10 -13.50
N VAL A 40 10.31 6.76 -14.42
CA VAL A 40 10.42 8.21 -14.65
C VAL A 40 9.62 8.96 -13.57
N TYR A 41 10.07 8.88 -12.33
CA TYR A 41 9.51 9.65 -11.24
C TYR A 41 10.32 10.92 -11.00
N GLU A 42 9.63 12.06 -10.93
CA GLU A 42 10.24 13.35 -10.66
C GLU A 42 10.08 13.69 -9.17
N ARG A 43 11.12 14.23 -8.54
CA ARG A 43 10.99 14.79 -7.20
C ARG A 43 9.92 15.88 -7.19
N GLY A 44 8.98 15.82 -6.26
CA GLY A 44 7.82 16.71 -6.19
C GLY A 44 6.66 16.29 -7.09
N MET A 45 6.75 15.15 -7.78
CA MET A 45 5.59 14.53 -8.41
C MET A 45 4.57 14.14 -7.35
N ARG A 46 3.29 14.41 -7.64
CA ARG A 46 2.20 14.03 -6.75
C ARG A 46 1.38 12.92 -7.37
N PHE A 47 0.99 11.96 -6.56
CA PHE A 47 0.02 10.93 -6.92
C PHE A 47 -1.28 11.20 -6.19
N LYS A 48 -2.38 11.22 -6.93
CA LYS A 48 -3.73 11.24 -6.38
C LYS A 48 -4.31 9.85 -6.58
N VAL A 49 -4.77 9.25 -5.49
CA VAL A 49 -5.43 7.95 -5.48
C VAL A 49 -6.85 8.15 -5.00
N VAL A 50 -7.80 7.70 -5.80
CA VAL A 50 -9.23 7.75 -5.48
C VAL A 50 -9.74 6.32 -5.40
N VAL A 51 -10.32 5.94 -4.27
CA VAL A 51 -10.94 4.62 -4.08
C VAL A 51 -12.18 4.54 -4.96
N ASN A 52 -12.16 3.61 -5.93
CA ASN A 52 -13.24 3.50 -6.91
C ASN A 52 -14.14 2.29 -6.66
N VAL A 53 -13.54 1.16 -6.27
CA VAL A 53 -14.28 -0.09 -6.01
C VAL A 53 -13.72 -0.78 -4.77
N LEU A 54 -14.63 -1.20 -3.89
CA LEU A 54 -14.37 -2.14 -2.81
C LEU A 54 -15.02 -3.47 -3.20
N ASN A 55 -14.25 -4.54 -3.25
CA ASN A 55 -14.75 -5.84 -3.73
C ASN A 55 -14.18 -7.02 -2.94
N ILE A 56 -14.91 -8.13 -2.90
CA ILE A 56 -14.34 -9.43 -2.52
C ILE A 56 -13.90 -10.11 -3.82
N SER A 57 -12.60 -10.34 -3.96
CA SER A 57 -12.03 -11.02 -5.13
C SER A 57 -11.67 -12.46 -4.79
N ASP A 58 -12.00 -13.39 -5.68
CA ASP A 58 -11.50 -14.77 -5.61
C ASP A 58 -10.18 -14.85 -6.39
N ASP A 59 -9.11 -15.28 -5.69
CA ASP A 59 -7.83 -15.59 -6.31
C ASP A 59 -7.44 -17.01 -5.96
N TYR A 60 -7.57 -17.92 -6.95
CA TYR A 60 -7.33 -19.36 -6.81
C TYR A 60 -8.09 -20.02 -5.64
N GLY A 61 -9.36 -19.64 -5.44
CA GLY A 61 -10.21 -20.18 -4.35
C GLY A 61 -9.98 -19.51 -2.99
N VAL A 62 -9.16 -18.46 -2.92
CA VAL A 62 -8.97 -17.64 -1.71
C VAL A 62 -9.71 -16.33 -1.90
N LEU A 63 -10.73 -16.10 -1.06
CA LEU A 63 -11.44 -14.83 -1.00
C LEU A 63 -10.58 -13.76 -0.32
N ARG A 64 -10.51 -12.57 -0.93
CA ARG A 64 -9.76 -11.43 -0.43
C ARG A 64 -10.58 -10.14 -0.50
N ASP A 65 -10.49 -9.34 0.55
CA ASP A 65 -10.98 -7.97 0.53
C ASP A 65 -10.04 -7.13 -0.33
N SER A 66 -10.58 -6.42 -1.32
CA SER A 66 -9.81 -5.81 -2.41
C SER A 66 -10.20 -4.36 -2.61
N ILE A 67 -9.20 -3.48 -2.69
CA ILE A 67 -9.40 -2.06 -3.02
C ILE A 67 -8.87 -1.81 -4.44
N TYR A 68 -9.75 -1.30 -5.29
CA TYR A 68 -9.39 -0.78 -6.61
C TYR A 68 -9.48 0.74 -6.63
N VAL A 69 -8.52 1.36 -7.30
CA VAL A 69 -8.34 2.80 -7.28
C VAL A 69 -8.13 3.38 -8.66
N ASN A 70 -8.52 4.64 -8.82
CA ASN A 70 -8.08 5.48 -9.92
C ASN A 70 -6.84 6.27 -9.47
N VAL A 71 -5.75 6.15 -10.22
CA VAL A 71 -4.50 6.86 -9.94
C VAL A 71 -4.30 7.95 -10.96
N SER A 72 -4.16 9.19 -10.51
CA SER A 72 -3.70 10.32 -11.33
C SER A 72 -2.34 10.80 -10.84
N ARG A 73 -1.55 11.41 -11.72
CA ARG A 73 -0.26 12.02 -11.37
C ARG A 73 -0.21 13.48 -11.80
N ASN A 74 0.54 14.27 -11.04
CA ASN A 74 0.84 15.67 -11.35
C ASN A 74 2.36 15.83 -11.28
N THR A 75 2.99 16.20 -12.39
CA THR A 75 4.45 16.34 -12.41
C THR A 75 4.83 17.81 -12.16
N PRO A 76 6.01 18.07 -11.57
CA PRO A 76 6.52 19.43 -11.45
C PRO A 76 6.65 20.13 -12.81
N SER A 77 7.05 19.37 -13.83
CA SER A 77 7.22 19.79 -15.23
C SER A 77 5.91 20.11 -15.94
N ASN A 78 4.83 19.40 -15.60
CA ASN A 78 3.50 19.56 -16.17
C ASN A 78 2.47 19.51 -15.04
N ARG A 79 2.06 20.69 -14.55
CA ARG A 79 1.20 20.89 -13.38
C ARG A 79 -0.28 20.51 -13.61
N THR A 80 -0.57 19.64 -14.57
CA THR A 80 -1.90 19.05 -14.80
C THR A 80 -2.02 17.70 -14.09
N TRP A 81 -3.26 17.33 -13.73
CA TRP A 81 -3.52 15.97 -13.27
C TRP A 81 -3.81 15.09 -14.48
N ASP A 82 -2.92 14.15 -14.75
CA ASP A 82 -3.06 13.20 -15.84
C ASP A 82 -3.45 11.84 -15.25
N GLN A 83 -4.50 11.21 -15.81
CA GLN A 83 -4.90 9.86 -15.41
C GLN A 83 -3.78 8.89 -15.75
N TYR A 84 -3.33 8.14 -14.74
CA TYR A 84 -2.25 7.16 -14.88
C TYR A 84 -2.78 5.72 -14.90
N TYR A 85 -3.69 5.38 -13.98
CA TYR A 85 -4.38 4.10 -13.97
C TYR A 85 -5.87 4.23 -13.66
N VAL A 86 -6.70 3.38 -14.27
CA VAL A 86 -8.15 3.28 -14.01
C VAL A 86 -8.44 1.89 -13.48
N ASP A 87 -9.25 1.80 -12.41
CA ASP A 87 -9.61 0.53 -11.76
C ASP A 87 -8.40 -0.35 -11.44
N TYR A 88 -7.34 0.28 -10.94
CA TYR A 88 -6.11 -0.40 -10.62
C TYR A 88 -6.25 -1.15 -9.29
N PRO A 89 -5.96 -2.46 -9.23
CA PRO A 89 -5.98 -3.20 -7.97
C PRO A 89 -4.82 -2.71 -7.10
N LEU A 90 -5.13 -2.01 -6.01
CA LEU A 90 -4.10 -1.42 -5.15
C LEU A 90 -3.66 -2.40 -4.06
N VAL A 91 -4.62 -3.01 -3.39
CA VAL A 91 -4.35 -3.89 -2.25
C VAL A 91 -5.39 -4.99 -2.15
N PHE A 92 -4.92 -6.19 -1.83
CA PHE A 92 -5.74 -7.34 -1.47
C PHE A 92 -5.38 -7.80 -0.07
N TYR A 93 -6.38 -8.12 0.73
CA TYR A 93 -6.21 -8.55 2.11
C TYR A 93 -6.91 -9.88 2.37
N ASN A 94 -6.19 -10.76 3.06
CA ASN A 94 -6.74 -11.94 3.70
C ASN A 94 -6.06 -12.14 5.06
N SER A 95 -6.83 -12.41 6.12
CA SER A 95 -6.31 -12.53 7.48
C SER A 95 -5.23 -13.62 7.66
N THR A 96 -5.22 -14.65 6.81
CA THR A 96 -4.22 -15.74 6.85
C THR A 96 -2.94 -15.38 6.08
N TYR A 97 -3.09 -14.76 4.91
CA TYR A 97 -1.98 -14.50 4.00
C TYR A 97 -1.34 -13.13 4.17
N GLY A 98 -2.06 -12.18 4.78
CA GLY A 98 -1.63 -10.79 4.93
C GLY A 98 -2.13 -9.92 3.78
N LEU A 99 -1.41 -8.83 3.55
CA LEU A 99 -1.57 -7.97 2.40
C LEU A 99 -0.80 -8.50 1.20
N ILE A 100 -1.41 -8.39 0.02
CA ILE A 100 -0.75 -8.45 -1.28
C ILE A 100 -0.92 -7.08 -1.91
N VAL A 101 0.20 -6.41 -2.15
CA VAL A 101 0.26 -5.03 -2.63
C VAL A 101 0.83 -5.04 -4.06
N THR A 102 0.47 -4.05 -4.87
CA THR A 102 0.85 -3.99 -6.30
C THR A 102 1.80 -2.83 -6.63
N ASP A 103 2.72 -3.07 -7.58
CA ASP A 103 4.06 -2.43 -7.74
C ASP A 103 4.17 -0.89 -7.71
N ILE A 104 3.09 -0.14 -7.95
CA ILE A 104 3.20 1.30 -8.24
C ILE A 104 3.18 2.16 -6.97
N ILE A 105 2.48 1.74 -5.91
CA ILE A 105 2.26 2.57 -4.70
C ILE A 105 2.31 1.72 -3.41
N HIS A 106 3.38 0.95 -3.26
CA HIS A 106 3.61 0.12 -2.07
C HIS A 106 3.99 0.95 -0.84
N PRO A 107 3.41 0.63 0.34
CA PRO A 107 1.99 0.33 0.56
C PRO A 107 1.30 1.56 1.14
N THR A 108 0.17 1.92 0.53
CA THR A 108 -0.60 3.12 0.90
C THR A 108 -1.71 2.84 1.91
N PHE A 109 -2.26 1.61 1.93
CA PHE A 109 -3.31 1.18 2.85
C PHE A 109 -2.96 -0.13 3.54
N ILE A 110 -3.34 -0.26 4.81
CA ILE A 110 -3.19 -1.47 5.63
C ILE A 110 -4.53 -1.88 6.28
N PRO A 111 -4.77 -3.18 6.53
CA PRO A 111 -5.96 -3.65 7.23
C PRO A 111 -5.83 -3.38 8.74
N HIS A 112 -6.95 -3.45 9.45
CA HIS A 112 -7.05 -3.37 10.90
C HIS A 112 -6.63 -4.66 11.61
N ASN A 113 -5.53 -5.27 11.16
CA ASN A 113 -5.01 -6.54 11.66
C ASN A 113 -3.48 -6.50 11.78
N GLU A 114 -2.99 -6.25 13.00
CA GLU A 114 -1.56 -6.12 13.29
C GLU A 114 -0.72 -7.31 12.82
N SER A 115 -1.22 -8.54 13.03
CA SER A 115 -0.49 -9.76 12.66
C SER A 115 -0.30 -9.86 11.15
N ALA A 116 -1.34 -9.51 10.39
CA ALA A 116 -1.28 -9.46 8.93
C ALA A 116 -0.33 -8.38 8.43
N VAL A 117 -0.40 -7.18 9.01
CA VAL A 117 0.48 -6.04 8.69
C VAL A 117 1.94 -6.41 8.92
N ASN A 118 2.27 -6.87 10.12
CA ASN A 118 3.62 -7.23 10.51
C ASN A 118 4.19 -8.35 9.61
N LYS A 119 3.39 -9.38 9.29
CA LYS A 119 3.79 -10.43 8.35
C LYS A 119 4.12 -9.88 6.97
N THR A 120 3.28 -9.00 6.42
CA THR A 120 3.51 -8.39 5.11
C THR A 120 4.81 -7.61 5.08
N TYR A 121 5.05 -6.74 6.07
CA TYR A 121 6.27 -5.93 6.07
C TYR A 121 7.52 -6.75 6.38
N TYR A 122 7.42 -7.77 7.23
CA TYR A 122 8.50 -8.73 7.41
C TYR A 122 8.88 -9.38 6.08
N SER A 123 7.90 -9.82 5.28
CA SER A 123 8.16 -10.36 3.94
C SER A 123 8.72 -9.30 2.98
N PHE A 124 8.17 -8.09 2.96
CA PHE A 124 8.66 -7.00 2.11
C PHE A 124 10.12 -6.65 2.40
N PHE A 125 10.49 -6.52 3.68
CA PHE A 125 11.87 -6.23 4.10
C PHE A 125 12.76 -7.47 4.17
N SER A 126 12.23 -8.68 3.95
CA SER A 126 13.05 -9.87 3.73
C SER A 126 13.72 -9.86 2.36
N GLU A 127 13.16 -9.10 1.42
CA GLU A 127 13.73 -8.95 0.08
C GLU A 127 14.97 -8.03 0.11
N SER A 128 15.96 -8.38 -0.71
CA SER A 128 17.18 -7.59 -0.87
C SER A 128 16.82 -6.16 -1.31
N PRO A 129 17.32 -5.09 -0.66
CA PRO A 129 18.58 -5.05 0.08
C PRO A 129 18.46 -5.18 1.62
N PHE A 130 17.26 -5.33 2.17
CA PHE A 130 17.03 -5.15 3.62
C PHE A 130 17.33 -6.38 4.48
N ASN A 131 17.41 -7.59 3.88
CA ASN A 131 17.91 -8.82 4.53
C ASN A 131 17.33 -9.06 5.94
N TYR A 132 16.02 -8.90 6.12
CA TYR A 132 15.30 -9.12 7.39
C TYR A 132 15.62 -8.13 8.52
N ASN A 133 16.38 -7.06 8.26
CA ASN A 133 16.51 -5.97 9.21
C ASN A 133 15.23 -5.14 9.19
N TYR A 134 14.30 -5.52 10.05
CA TYR A 134 12.96 -4.97 10.09
C TYR A 134 12.49 -4.80 11.52
N LYS A 135 11.72 -3.74 11.75
CA LYS A 135 11.01 -3.50 13.00
C LYS A 135 9.62 -2.94 12.74
N TRP A 136 8.62 -3.60 13.31
CA TRP A 136 7.30 -3.02 13.54
C TRP A 136 7.28 -2.32 14.91
N THR A 137 6.79 -1.09 14.95
CA THR A 137 6.45 -0.39 16.19
C THR A 137 4.98 -0.04 16.17
N SER A 138 4.18 -0.78 16.92
CA SER A 138 2.72 -0.63 16.96
C SER A 138 2.30 0.70 17.57
N GLY A 139 1.26 1.30 17.01
CA GLY A 139 0.53 2.44 17.53
C GLY A 139 -0.62 2.03 18.46
N PRO A 140 -1.46 2.99 18.89
CA PRO A 140 -2.55 2.76 19.84
C PRO A 140 -3.61 1.73 19.42
N HIS A 141 -3.80 1.49 18.12
CA HIS A 141 -4.78 0.56 17.58
C HIS A 141 -4.17 -0.81 17.24
N GLY A 142 -2.86 -0.98 17.44
CA GLY A 142 -2.12 -2.22 17.18
C GLY A 142 -1.73 -2.42 15.71
N TYR A 143 -2.62 -2.06 14.78
CA TYR A 143 -2.34 -2.13 13.34
C TYR A 143 -1.77 -0.82 12.77
N ASP A 144 -2.04 0.32 13.40
CA ASP A 144 -1.35 1.57 13.07
C ASP A 144 0.07 1.54 13.66
N GLY A 145 0.94 2.44 13.22
CA GLY A 145 2.33 2.48 13.70
C GLY A 145 3.34 2.62 12.58
N THR A 146 4.56 2.17 12.84
CA THR A 146 5.71 2.38 11.95
C THR A 146 6.39 1.07 11.59
N ALA A 147 6.51 0.81 10.30
CA ALA A 147 7.34 -0.24 9.73
C ALA A 147 8.68 0.36 9.28
N GLU A 148 9.78 -0.07 9.88
CA GLU A 148 11.12 0.40 9.52
C GLU A 148 11.97 -0.78 9.02
N GLY A 149 12.72 -0.57 7.94
CA GLY A 149 13.74 -1.51 7.49
C GLY A 149 15.02 -0.79 7.08
N TRP A 150 16.15 -1.45 7.25
CA TRP A 150 17.47 -0.87 6.96
C TRP A 150 18.44 -1.89 6.38
N THR A 151 19.33 -1.48 5.49
CA THR A 151 20.43 -2.35 5.04
C THR A 151 21.46 -2.51 6.17
N GLY A 152 22.25 -3.59 6.22
CA GLY A 152 23.41 -3.67 7.12
C GLY A 152 23.34 -4.59 8.33
N ASN A 153 24.12 -4.30 9.36
CA ASN A 153 24.29 -5.18 10.53
C ASN A 153 23.32 -4.81 11.67
N GLY A 154 22.00 -5.02 11.54
CA GLY A 154 21.04 -5.06 12.65
C GLY A 154 20.88 -3.79 13.54
N THR A 155 21.74 -2.79 13.44
CA THR A 155 21.80 -1.59 14.29
C THR A 155 21.41 -0.30 13.56
N GLY A 156 21.29 -0.33 12.22
CA GLY A 156 20.86 0.81 11.41
C GLY A 156 21.89 1.93 11.42
N GLU A 157 23.10 1.67 10.92
CA GLU A 157 24.21 2.62 10.95
C GLU A 157 23.92 3.87 10.09
N LEU A 158 24.57 4.98 10.43
CA LEU A 158 24.28 6.34 9.92
C LEU A 158 24.45 6.55 8.40
N ASN A 159 24.91 5.53 7.67
CA ASN A 159 25.13 5.57 6.22
C ASN A 159 24.41 4.43 5.47
N GLU A 160 23.56 3.67 6.17
CA GLU A 160 22.81 2.56 5.59
C GLU A 160 21.47 3.06 5.02
N LEU A 161 21.00 2.43 3.94
CA LEU A 161 19.68 2.75 3.39
C LEU A 161 18.63 2.38 4.42
N LYS A 162 17.87 3.36 4.89
CA LYS A 162 16.72 3.18 5.77
C LYS A 162 15.44 3.56 5.04
N MET A 163 14.43 2.72 5.18
CA MET A 163 13.08 2.95 4.70
C MET A 163 12.12 2.87 5.88
N SER A 164 11.15 3.77 5.93
CA SER A 164 10.15 3.84 6.99
C SER A 164 8.79 4.13 6.38
N PHE A 165 7.78 3.39 6.83
CA PHE A 165 6.38 3.60 6.51
C PHE A 165 5.63 3.83 7.81
N LYS A 166 4.93 4.96 7.93
CA LYS A 166 4.10 5.27 9.09
C LYS A 166 2.64 5.20 8.68
N PHE A 167 1.80 4.56 9.49
CA PHE A 167 0.37 4.40 9.28
C PHE A 167 -0.41 5.01 10.43
N ASN A 168 -1.54 5.64 10.09
CA ASN A 168 -2.46 6.20 11.07
C ASN A 168 -3.57 5.23 11.47
N GLY A 169 -4.46 5.69 12.35
CA GLY A 169 -5.59 4.91 12.85
C GLY A 169 -6.60 4.46 11.79
N GLU A 170 -6.57 5.04 10.58
CA GLU A 170 -7.40 4.61 9.43
C GLU A 170 -6.67 3.61 8.52
N GLY A 171 -5.45 3.22 8.89
CA GLY A 171 -4.60 2.35 8.08
C GLY A 171 -4.03 3.02 6.83
N VAL A 172 -3.93 4.35 6.80
CA VAL A 172 -3.39 5.10 5.65
C VAL A 172 -1.95 5.52 5.93
N ILE A 173 -1.08 5.43 4.91
CA ILE A 173 0.31 5.89 5.04
C ILE A 173 0.40 7.42 5.24
N GLU A 174 1.18 7.84 6.22
CA GLU A 174 1.53 9.22 6.55
C GLU A 174 3.02 9.50 6.31
N PHE A 175 3.34 10.76 5.99
CA PHE A 175 4.70 11.29 5.95
C PHE A 175 5.01 12.10 7.21
#